data_AF-A0A0H2MQ89-F1
#
_entry.id   AF-A0A0H2MQ89-F1
#
_cell.length_a   1.000
_cell.length_b   1.000
_cell.length_c   1.000
_cell.angle_alpha   90.00
_cell.angle_beta   90.00
_cell.angle_gamma   90.00
#
_symmetry.space_group_name_H-M   'P 1'
#
loop_
_entity.id
_entity.type
_entity.pdbx_description
1 polymer ?
#
loop_
_entity_poly.entity_id
_entity_poly.type
_entity_poly.pdbx_seq_one_letter_code
_entity_poly.pdbx_strand_id
1 'polypeptide(L)'
;MDREKLFSFYEKIYFHEMETREKIFTRIQITFALFFTGYSIASYMLRMLDFTSYKEVATTFAALTIVSGFISLIGVRHLVVAFWGSEYKGMSSPLETDNYRLEVQEYASSIVEYNQQYPDNKQPIVDVDDMVSQFIYEQLRDCSSHNTKVNDSRFAHTHNSIRWLLVAAIPFLIASVLFVSFDLDTSSPRKETLIYNRSLVEEVDKLSHNIEQAASNNQNFQEAQREWLQTQNQVLHHLHQMLQQHPNQEELLKMVNHQNAKEDLNNVEQEKPTTAAATK
;
A
#
# COMPACT_ATOMS: atom_id res chain seq x y z
N MET A 1 -56.80 28.44 9.61
CA MET A 1 -55.43 28.97 9.49
C MET A 1 -55.40 29.79 8.21
N ASP A 2 -54.78 30.97 8.25
CA ASP A 2 -54.71 31.87 7.09
C ASP A 2 -53.93 31.21 5.93
N ARG A 3 -54.40 31.35 4.68
CA ARG A 3 -53.82 30.66 3.50
C ARG A 3 -52.38 31.09 3.27
N GLU A 4 -52.08 32.37 3.46
CA GLU A 4 -50.71 32.90 3.36
C GLU A 4 -49.78 32.31 4.44
N LYS A 5 -50.28 32.17 5.67
CA LYS A 5 -49.49 31.54 6.76
C LYS A 5 -49.22 30.08 6.48
N LEU A 6 -50.17 29.37 5.90
CA LEU A 6 -50.02 27.96 5.52
C LEU A 6 -49.07 27.79 4.34
N PHE A 7 -49.12 28.70 3.37
CA PHE A 7 -48.18 28.76 2.26
C PHE A 7 -46.75 28.97 2.75
N SER A 8 -46.51 30.00 3.57
CA SER A 8 -45.19 30.27 4.17
C SER A 8 -44.69 29.10 5.04
N PHE A 9 -45.61 28.39 5.70
CA PHE A 9 -45.26 27.20 6.47
C PHE A 9 -44.74 26.06 5.57
N TYR A 10 -45.42 25.74 4.47
CA TYR A 10 -44.95 24.69 3.55
C TYR A 10 -43.68 25.07 2.80
N GLU A 11 -43.54 26.34 2.42
CA GLU A 11 -42.31 26.87 1.84
C GLU A 11 -41.11 26.63 2.78
N LYS A 12 -41.27 26.97 4.07
CA LYS A 12 -40.23 26.74 5.08
C LYS A 12 -39.90 25.26 5.25
N ILE A 13 -40.90 24.38 5.24
CA ILE A 13 -40.67 22.93 5.30
C ILE A 13 -39.88 22.49 4.06
N TYR A 14 -40.30 22.87 2.86
CA TYR A 14 -39.62 22.50 1.62
C TYR A 14 -38.13 22.86 1.66
N PHE A 15 -37.80 24.10 2.02
CA PHE A 15 -36.41 24.54 2.13
C PHE A 15 -35.65 23.83 3.25
N HIS A 16 -36.31 23.56 4.38
CA HIS A 16 -35.73 22.78 5.46
C HIS A 16 -35.38 21.34 5.03
N GLU A 17 -36.24 20.70 4.23
CA GLU A 17 -35.98 19.36 3.70
C GLU A 17 -34.83 19.34 2.68
N MET A 18 -34.68 20.40 1.87
CA MET A 18 -33.53 20.58 0.98
C MET A 18 -32.21 20.76 1.75
N GLU A 19 -32.21 21.57 2.81
CA GLU A 19 -31.04 21.75 3.67
C GLU A 19 -30.69 20.44 4.42
N THR A 20 -31.71 19.71 4.88
CA THR A 20 -31.55 18.43 5.57
C THR A 20 -30.94 17.37 4.65
N ARG A 21 -31.34 17.34 3.37
CA ARG A 21 -30.74 16.48 2.35
C ARG A 21 -29.23 16.67 2.25
N GLU A 22 -28.77 17.92 2.23
CA GLU A 22 -27.34 18.25 2.14
C GLU A 22 -26.59 17.82 3.40
N LYS A 23 -27.15 18.08 4.58
CA LYS A 23 -26.58 17.61 5.86
C LYS A 23 -26.46 16.10 5.92
N ILE A 24 -27.47 15.36 5.44
CA ILE A 24 -27.45 13.89 5.37
C ILE A 24 -26.37 13.44 4.38
N PHE A 25 -26.27 14.06 3.21
CA PHE A 25 -25.25 13.74 2.22
C PHE A 25 -23.82 13.89 2.77
N THR A 26 -23.53 15.00 3.45
CA THR A 26 -22.24 15.23 4.11
C THR A 26 -21.95 14.16 5.17
N ARG A 27 -22.95 13.77 5.97
CA ARG A 27 -22.80 12.69 6.96
C ARG A 27 -22.49 11.34 6.32
N ILE A 28 -23.15 11.04 5.19
CA ILE A 28 -22.90 9.82 4.42
C ILE A 28 -21.45 9.80 3.90
N GLN A 29 -20.97 10.90 3.33
CA GLN A 29 -19.59 11.00 2.84
C GLN A 29 -18.55 10.81 3.95
N ILE A 30 -18.73 11.48 5.10
CA ILE A 30 -17.85 11.32 6.27
C ILE A 30 -17.84 9.86 6.72
N THR A 31 -19.00 9.21 6.76
CA THR A 31 -19.11 7.81 7.18
C THR A 31 -18.43 6.86 6.19
N PHE A 32 -18.54 7.11 4.87
CA PHE A 32 -17.80 6.36 3.84
C PHE A 32 -16.29 6.50 4.03
N ALA A 33 -15.80 7.72 4.27
CA ALA A 33 -14.39 7.98 4.49
C ALA A 33 -13.85 7.24 5.73
N LEU A 34 -14.64 7.15 6.80
CA LEU A 34 -14.28 6.38 8.00
C LEU A 34 -14.16 4.88 7.71
N PHE A 35 -15.10 4.29 6.97
CA PHE A 35 -14.98 2.88 6.54
C PHE A 35 -13.74 2.65 5.69
N PHE A 36 -13.49 3.51 4.69
CA PHE A 36 -12.34 3.39 3.81
C PHE A 36 -11.01 3.51 4.57
N THR A 37 -10.94 4.44 5.53
CA THR A 37 -9.78 4.60 6.41
C THR A 37 -9.57 3.35 7.26
N GLY A 38 -10.64 2.80 7.85
CA GLY A 38 -10.58 1.54 8.60
C GLY A 38 -10.07 0.38 7.76
N TYR A 39 -10.58 0.20 6.54
CA TYR A 39 -10.10 -0.83 5.62
C TYR A 39 -8.64 -0.63 5.19
N SER A 40 -8.21 0.62 5.00
CA SER A 40 -6.82 0.94 4.66
C SER A 40 -5.87 0.56 5.79
N ILE A 41 -6.22 0.88 7.04
CA ILE A 41 -5.45 0.48 8.22
C ILE A 41 -5.45 -1.05 8.35
N ALA A 42 -6.61 -1.70 8.25
CA ALA A 42 -6.70 -3.16 8.32
C ALA A 42 -5.85 -3.85 7.24
N SER A 43 -5.88 -3.35 6.00
CA SER A 43 -5.06 -3.84 4.89
C SER A 43 -3.56 -3.71 5.18
N TYR A 44 -3.13 -2.56 5.72
CA TYR A 44 -1.75 -2.37 6.17
C TYR A 44 -1.34 -3.39 7.23
N MET A 45 -2.14 -3.54 8.29
CA MET A 45 -1.84 -4.45 9.40
C MET A 45 -1.80 -5.92 8.94
N LEU A 46 -2.70 -6.30 8.05
CA LEU A 46 -2.72 -7.64 7.47
C LEU A 46 -1.48 -7.91 6.60
N ARG A 47 -1.02 -6.92 5.83
CA ARG A 47 0.20 -7.01 5.03
C ARG A 47 1.46 -7.16 5.88
N MET A 48 1.48 -6.54 7.05
CA MET A 48 2.63 -6.55 7.98
C MET A 48 2.56 -7.64 9.04
N LEU A 49 1.64 -8.60 8.89
CA LEU A 49 1.40 -9.64 9.88
C LEU A 49 2.52 -10.70 9.87
N ASP A 50 3.23 -10.84 10.99
CA ASP A 50 4.24 -11.87 11.19
C ASP A 50 3.66 -13.13 11.83
N PHE A 51 3.86 -14.30 11.20
CA PHE A 51 3.48 -15.61 11.74
C PHE A 51 4.63 -16.36 12.43
N THR A 52 5.80 -15.75 12.57
CA THR A 52 7.01 -16.46 13.02
C THR A 52 7.02 -16.64 14.55
N SER A 53 6.70 -15.60 15.32
CA SER A 53 6.81 -15.61 16.78
C SER A 53 5.56 -16.15 17.49
N TYR A 54 4.39 -15.57 17.24
CA TYR A 54 3.16 -15.82 18.00
C TYR A 54 2.00 -16.22 17.09
N LYS A 55 2.06 -17.44 16.53
CA LYS A 55 1.07 -17.96 15.57
C LYS A 55 -0.37 -17.88 16.08
N GLU A 56 -0.59 -18.20 17.35
CA GLU A 56 -1.93 -18.17 17.97
C GLU A 56 -2.50 -16.74 18.04
N VAL A 57 -1.66 -15.77 18.41
CA VAL A 57 -2.05 -14.36 18.49
C VAL A 57 -2.29 -13.79 17.09
N ALA A 58 -1.44 -14.10 16.12
CA ALA A 58 -1.62 -13.71 14.73
C ALA A 58 -2.91 -14.28 14.12
N THR A 59 -3.25 -15.53 14.45
CA THR A 59 -4.51 -16.17 14.02
C THR A 59 -5.71 -15.48 14.66
N THR A 60 -5.63 -15.17 15.96
CA THR A 60 -6.68 -14.44 16.69
C THR A 60 -6.90 -13.04 16.12
N PHE A 61 -5.81 -12.33 15.82
CA PHE A 61 -5.84 -11.02 15.14
C PHE A 61 -6.56 -11.10 13.79
N ALA A 62 -6.20 -12.08 12.96
CA ALA A 62 -6.82 -12.28 11.65
C ALA A 62 -8.33 -12.58 11.78
N ALA A 63 -8.71 -13.46 12.72
CA ALA A 63 -10.10 -13.80 12.98
C ALA A 63 -10.92 -12.57 13.42
N LEU A 64 -10.42 -11.77 14.36
CA LEU A 64 -11.09 -10.55 14.82
C LEU A 64 -11.21 -9.50 13.71
N THR A 65 -10.18 -9.36 12.87
CA THR A 65 -10.18 -8.44 11.73
C THR A 65 -11.22 -8.88 10.68
N ILE A 66 -11.32 -10.17 10.40
CA ILE A 66 -12.34 -10.73 9.49
C ILE A 66 -13.75 -10.51 10.06
N VAL A 67 -13.97 -10.78 11.34
CA VAL A 67 -15.26 -10.55 12.01
C VAL A 67 -15.64 -9.07 11.95
N SER A 68 -14.70 -8.16 12.25
CA SER A 68 -14.91 -6.72 12.10
C SER A 68 -15.30 -6.36 10.66
N GLY A 69 -14.60 -6.92 9.67
CA GLY A 69 -14.89 -6.75 8.24
C GLY A 69 -16.31 -7.19 7.86
N PHE A 70 -16.78 -8.34 8.35
CA PHE A 70 -18.15 -8.78 8.09
C PHE A 70 -19.19 -7.86 8.72
N ILE A 71 -18.97 -7.38 9.93
CA ILE A 71 -19.87 -6.43 10.59
C ILE A 71 -19.87 -5.09 9.83
N SER A 72 -18.70 -4.60 9.40
CA SER A 72 -18.59 -3.34 8.67
C SER A 72 -19.27 -3.40 7.30
N LEU A 73 -19.29 -4.56 6.63
CA LEU A 73 -20.04 -4.75 5.38
C LEU A 73 -21.55 -4.50 5.55
N ILE A 74 -22.13 -4.87 6.69
CA ILE A 74 -23.54 -4.56 7.01
C ILE A 74 -23.73 -3.04 7.10
N GLY A 75 -22.81 -2.34 7.75
CA GLY A 75 -22.81 -0.88 7.84
C GLY A 75 -22.70 -0.20 6.46
N VAL A 76 -21.77 -0.67 5.62
CA VAL A 76 -21.59 -0.18 4.25
C VAL A 76 -22.85 -0.40 3.41
N ARG A 77 -23.52 -1.55 3.55
CA ARG A 77 -24.80 -1.80 2.85
C ARG A 77 -25.86 -0.75 3.20
N HIS A 78 -26.03 -0.42 4.48
CA HIS A 78 -26.96 0.64 4.87
C HIS A 78 -26.58 2.00 4.27
N LEU A 79 -25.28 2.29 4.19
CA LEU A 79 -24.76 3.53 3.65
C LEU A 79 -25.01 3.65 2.13
N VAL A 80 -24.81 2.57 1.38
CA VAL A 80 -25.13 2.50 -0.07
C VAL A 80 -26.62 2.74 -0.31
N VAL A 81 -27.49 2.11 0.49
CA VAL A 81 -28.94 2.34 0.41
C VAL A 81 -29.29 3.80 0.71
N ALA A 82 -28.67 4.40 1.73
CA ALA A 82 -28.89 5.81 2.06
C ALA A 82 -28.41 6.78 0.95
N PHE A 83 -27.42 6.39 0.16
CA PHE A 83 -26.87 7.22 -0.90
C PHE A 83 -27.66 7.11 -2.21
N TRP A 84 -27.92 5.89 -2.69
CA TRP A 84 -28.55 5.65 -4.01
C TRP A 84 -30.07 5.46 -3.96
N GLY A 85 -30.65 5.14 -2.81
CA GLY A 85 -32.01 4.62 -2.72
C GLY A 85 -33.13 5.65 -2.80
N SER A 86 -32.89 6.90 -3.20
CA SER A 86 -33.95 7.92 -3.14
C SER A 86 -33.84 9.04 -4.16
N GLU A 87 -34.95 9.31 -4.84
CA GLU A 87 -35.14 10.47 -5.71
C GLU A 87 -35.85 11.59 -4.96
N TYR A 88 -35.30 12.80 -5.04
CA TYR A 88 -35.94 14.00 -4.51
C TYR A 88 -36.86 14.62 -5.54
N LYS A 89 -38.00 15.11 -5.07
CA LYS A 89 -38.88 15.93 -5.89
C LYS A 89 -38.53 17.40 -5.68
N GLY A 90 -38.19 18.06 -6.78
CA GLY A 90 -38.09 19.50 -6.84
C GLY A 90 -39.42 20.11 -7.27
N MET A 91 -39.62 21.35 -6.89
CA MET A 91 -40.70 22.18 -7.44
C MET A 91 -40.49 22.41 -8.94
N SER A 92 -41.59 22.59 -9.70
CA SER A 92 -41.51 23.03 -11.09
C SER A 92 -40.60 24.24 -11.27
N SER A 93 -39.97 24.30 -12.44
CA SER A 93 -39.13 25.44 -12.76
C SER A 93 -39.95 26.74 -12.83
N PRO A 94 -39.32 27.91 -12.61
CA PRO A 94 -40.00 29.19 -12.81
C PRO A 94 -40.60 29.33 -14.21
N LEU A 95 -39.93 28.77 -15.23
CA LEU A 95 -40.41 28.75 -16.61
C LEU A 95 -41.68 27.92 -16.76
N GLU A 96 -41.73 26.70 -16.21
CA GLU A 96 -42.94 25.86 -16.22
C GLU A 96 -44.10 26.53 -15.46
N THR A 97 -43.80 27.19 -14.35
CA THR A 97 -44.80 27.91 -13.55
C THR A 97 -45.36 29.10 -14.34
N ASP A 98 -44.50 29.84 -15.07
CA ASP A 98 -44.94 30.95 -15.91
C ASP A 98 -45.72 30.45 -17.14
N ASN A 99 -45.29 29.36 -17.77
CA ASN A 99 -46.05 28.73 -18.86
C ASN A 99 -47.44 28.31 -18.39
N TYR A 100 -47.55 27.67 -17.22
CA TYR A 100 -48.84 27.32 -16.63
C TYR A 100 -49.70 28.56 -16.37
N ARG A 101 -49.11 29.66 -15.86
CA ARG A 101 -49.82 30.93 -15.69
C ARG A 101 -50.36 31.47 -17.02
N LEU A 102 -49.57 31.40 -18.09
CA LEU A 102 -49.99 31.82 -19.43
C LEU A 102 -51.14 30.94 -19.97
N GLU A 103 -51.05 29.61 -19.80
CA GLU A 103 -52.11 28.66 -20.16
C GLU A 103 -53.42 28.94 -19.42
N VAL A 104 -53.35 29.22 -18.11
CA VAL A 104 -54.52 29.59 -17.30
C VAL A 104 -55.10 30.94 -17.73
N GLN A 105 -54.25 31.90 -18.13
CA GLN A 105 -54.68 33.20 -18.63
C GLN A 105 -55.41 33.08 -19.98
N GLU A 106 -54.90 32.25 -20.89
CA GLU A 106 -55.54 31.94 -22.17
C GLU A 106 -56.89 31.24 -21.95
N TYR A 107 -56.93 30.24 -21.06
CA TYR A 107 -58.17 29.56 -20.67
C TYR A 107 -59.19 30.53 -20.06
N ALA A 108 -58.80 31.39 -19.12
CA ALA A 108 -59.69 32.39 -18.53
C ALA A 108 -60.26 33.35 -19.60
N SER A 109 -59.45 33.76 -20.57
CA SER A 109 -59.87 34.61 -21.70
C SER A 109 -60.90 33.89 -22.58
N SER A 110 -60.69 32.61 -22.87
CA SER A 110 -61.63 31.79 -23.66
C SER A 110 -63.01 31.63 -22.97
N ILE A 111 -63.02 31.54 -21.64
CA ILE A 111 -64.27 31.47 -20.86
C ILE A 111 -65.03 32.79 -20.91
N VAL A 112 -64.34 33.93 -20.87
CA VAL A 112 -64.98 35.25 -21.02
C VAL A 112 -65.62 35.39 -22.39
N GLU A 113 -64.93 34.99 -23.46
CA GLU A 113 -65.46 35.01 -24.81
C GLU A 113 -66.67 34.07 -24.96
N TYR A 114 -66.58 32.84 -24.46
CA TYR A 114 -67.68 31.89 -24.45
C TYR A 114 -68.92 32.45 -23.74
N ASN A 115 -68.73 33.10 -22.59
CA ASN A 115 -69.81 33.70 -21.81
C ASN A 115 -70.48 34.90 -22.49
N GLN A 116 -69.77 35.58 -23.41
CA GLN A 116 -70.33 36.63 -24.25
C GLN A 116 -71.18 36.04 -25.39
N GLN A 117 -70.71 34.95 -26.00
CA GLN A 117 -71.41 34.27 -27.10
C GLN A 117 -72.64 33.48 -26.62
N TYR A 118 -72.59 32.92 -25.42
CA TYR A 118 -73.64 32.05 -24.86
C TYR A 118 -74.14 32.54 -23.48
N PRO A 119 -74.90 33.65 -23.44
CA PRO A 119 -75.30 34.30 -22.19
C PRO A 119 -76.24 33.47 -21.31
N ASP A 120 -76.98 32.52 -21.90
CA ASP A 120 -77.90 31.63 -21.18
C ASP A 120 -77.19 30.44 -20.51
N ASN A 121 -75.94 30.14 -20.89
CA ASN A 121 -75.17 28.97 -20.42
C ASN A 121 -73.78 29.36 -19.89
N LYS A 122 -73.70 30.45 -19.11
CA LYS A 122 -72.43 30.99 -18.61
C LYS A 122 -71.66 29.98 -17.75
N GLN A 123 -70.37 29.85 -18.05
CA GLN A 123 -69.39 29.15 -17.24
C GLN A 123 -68.85 30.06 -16.12
N PRO A 124 -68.37 29.49 -15.01
CA PRO A 124 -67.76 30.25 -13.92
C PRO A 124 -66.50 30.98 -14.39
N ILE A 125 -66.34 32.23 -13.96
CA ILE A 125 -65.13 33.01 -14.24
C ILE A 125 -63.97 32.39 -13.48
N VAL A 126 -62.84 32.23 -14.17
CA VAL A 126 -61.61 31.66 -13.62
C VAL A 126 -60.74 32.80 -13.07
N ASP A 127 -60.34 32.69 -11.81
CA ASP A 127 -59.33 33.56 -11.22
C ASP A 127 -57.94 32.95 -11.47
N VAL A 128 -57.14 33.64 -12.28
CA VAL A 128 -55.80 33.20 -12.69
C VAL A 128 -54.87 33.13 -11.48
N ASP A 129 -54.91 34.14 -10.60
CA ASP A 129 -54.00 34.23 -9.46
C ASP A 129 -54.32 33.14 -8.43
N ASP A 130 -55.61 32.84 -8.22
CA ASP A 130 -56.02 31.77 -7.30
C ASP A 130 -55.60 30.38 -7.82
N MET A 131 -55.80 30.12 -9.11
CA MET A 131 -55.41 28.87 -9.77
C MET A 131 -53.89 28.63 -9.71
N VAL A 132 -53.10 29.65 -10.02
CA VAL A 132 -51.63 29.57 -9.97
C VAL A 132 -51.16 29.43 -8.53
N SER A 133 -51.73 30.19 -7.59
CA SER A 133 -51.41 30.06 -6.17
C SER A 133 -51.74 28.67 -5.63
N GLN A 134 -52.85 28.08 -6.06
CA GLN A 134 -53.24 26.72 -5.70
C GLN A 134 -52.27 25.69 -6.26
N PHE A 135 -51.85 25.82 -7.52
CA PHE A 135 -50.86 24.95 -8.14
C PHE A 135 -49.52 24.95 -7.39
N ILE A 136 -49.00 26.15 -7.08
CA ILE A 136 -47.76 26.33 -6.31
C ILE A 136 -47.89 25.72 -4.91
N TYR A 137 -49.02 25.96 -4.25
CA TYR A 137 -49.32 25.42 -2.93
C TYR A 137 -49.34 23.88 -2.92
N GLU A 138 -49.99 23.25 -3.90
CA GLU A 138 -50.05 21.80 -4.02
C GLU A 138 -48.67 21.19 -4.29
N GLN A 139 -47.88 21.83 -5.15
CA GLN A 139 -46.50 21.41 -5.38
C GLN A 139 -45.65 21.49 -4.12
N LEU A 140 -45.74 22.58 -3.35
CA LEU A 140 -45.00 22.72 -2.09
C LEU A 140 -45.40 21.63 -1.10
N ARG A 141 -46.69 21.36 -0.94
CA ARG A 141 -47.21 20.30 -0.06
C ARG A 141 -46.68 18.94 -0.47
N ASP A 142 -46.80 18.59 -1.76
CA ASP A 142 -46.52 17.25 -2.26
C ASP A 142 -45.00 16.98 -2.31
N CYS A 143 -44.20 17.97 -2.74
CA CYS A 143 -42.74 17.89 -2.71
C CYS A 143 -42.23 17.79 -1.28
N SER A 144 -42.72 18.63 -0.37
CA SER A 144 -42.32 18.58 1.05
C SER A 144 -42.63 17.22 1.66
N SER A 145 -43.86 16.71 1.50
CA SER A 145 -44.26 15.42 2.07
C SER A 145 -43.44 14.25 1.53
N HIS A 146 -43.14 14.24 0.23
CA HIS A 146 -42.28 13.22 -0.38
C HIS A 146 -40.85 13.32 0.17
N ASN A 147 -40.29 14.53 0.20
CA ASN A 147 -38.91 14.77 0.62
C ASN A 147 -38.69 14.47 2.12
N THR A 148 -39.65 14.76 2.99
CA THR A 148 -39.59 14.37 4.42
C THR A 148 -39.50 12.85 4.56
N LYS A 149 -40.36 12.09 3.88
CA LYS A 149 -40.32 10.60 3.93
C LYS A 149 -38.98 10.04 3.44
N VAL A 150 -38.45 10.63 2.38
CA VAL A 150 -37.13 10.28 1.84
C VAL A 150 -36.04 10.61 2.86
N ASN A 151 -36.03 11.81 3.44
CA ASN A 151 -35.06 12.24 4.43
C ASN A 151 -35.09 11.34 5.67
N ASP A 152 -36.26 11.00 6.20
CA ASP A 152 -36.42 10.11 7.35
C ASP A 152 -35.83 8.72 7.08
N SER A 153 -36.12 8.14 5.92
CA SER A 153 -35.56 6.84 5.52
C SER A 153 -34.04 6.91 5.42
N ARG A 154 -33.50 7.89 4.69
CA ARG A 154 -32.05 8.07 4.52
C ARG A 154 -31.36 8.32 5.85
N PHE A 155 -31.98 9.10 6.74
CA PHE A 155 -31.47 9.35 8.08
C PHE A 155 -31.40 8.07 8.91
N ALA A 156 -32.45 7.25 8.89
CA ALA A 156 -32.47 5.95 9.58
C ALA A 156 -31.37 5.01 9.08
N HIS A 157 -31.18 4.92 7.76
CA HIS A 157 -30.08 4.13 7.17
C HIS A 157 -28.71 4.68 7.55
N THR A 158 -28.53 6.00 7.52
CA THR A 158 -27.28 6.66 7.93
C THR A 158 -26.97 6.39 9.40
N HIS A 159 -27.96 6.55 10.29
CA HIS A 159 -27.80 6.26 11.71
C HIS A 159 -27.43 4.78 11.96
N ASN A 160 -28.12 3.85 11.29
CA ASN A 160 -27.80 2.43 11.38
C ASN A 160 -26.38 2.11 10.88
N SER A 161 -25.91 2.77 9.81
CA SER A 161 -24.54 2.58 9.32
C SER A 161 -23.49 3.00 10.37
N ILE A 162 -23.71 4.11 11.07
CA ILE A 162 -22.83 4.59 12.15
C ILE A 162 -22.87 3.60 13.32
N ARG A 163 -24.05 3.08 13.69
CA ARG A 163 -24.17 2.05 14.72
C ARG A 163 -23.32 0.83 14.38
N TRP A 164 -23.41 0.32 13.15
CA TRP A 164 -22.61 -0.83 12.71
C TRP A 164 -21.12 -0.52 12.62
N LEU A 165 -20.74 0.70 12.23
CA LEU A 165 -19.35 1.16 12.27
C LEU A 165 -18.79 1.08 13.71
N LEU A 166 -19.53 1.57 14.70
CA LEU A 166 -19.11 1.52 16.10
C LEU A 166 -19.02 0.07 16.62
N VAL A 167 -19.97 -0.79 16.26
CA VAL A 167 -19.93 -2.21 16.63
C VAL A 167 -18.73 -2.91 15.97
N ALA A 168 -18.43 -2.62 14.71
CA ALA A 168 -17.27 -3.17 14.00
C ALA A 168 -15.93 -2.66 14.57
N ALA A 169 -15.90 -1.44 15.11
CA ALA A 169 -14.72 -0.85 15.72
C ALA A 169 -14.27 -1.60 16.98
N ILE A 170 -15.18 -2.21 17.75
CA ILE A 170 -14.85 -2.94 18.99
C ILE A 170 -13.86 -4.10 18.72
N PRO A 171 -14.19 -5.12 17.90
CA PRO A 171 -13.26 -6.20 17.60
C PRO A 171 -12.01 -5.71 16.87
N PHE A 172 -12.12 -4.66 16.04
CA PHE A 172 -10.96 -4.07 15.36
C PHE A 172 -9.97 -3.41 16.33
N LEU A 173 -10.45 -2.70 17.34
CA LEU A 173 -9.61 -2.11 18.38
C LEU A 173 -8.91 -3.19 19.20
N ILE A 174 -9.61 -4.26 19.58
CA ILE A 174 -9.00 -5.41 20.27
C ILE A 174 -7.92 -6.03 19.38
N ALA A 175 -8.20 -6.27 18.10
CA ALA A 175 -7.22 -6.77 17.15
C ALA A 175 -6.02 -5.82 17.05
N SER A 176 -6.25 -4.51 16.99
CA SER A 176 -5.19 -3.51 16.88
C SER A 176 -4.28 -3.48 18.11
N VAL A 177 -4.85 -3.61 19.30
CA VAL A 177 -4.08 -3.71 20.55
C VAL A 177 -3.24 -4.99 20.54
N LEU A 178 -3.81 -6.15 20.15
CA LEU A 178 -3.05 -7.40 20.04
C LEU A 178 -1.89 -7.27 19.04
N PHE A 179 -2.12 -6.65 17.89
CA PHE A 179 -1.10 -6.43 16.87
C PHE A 179 0.10 -5.65 17.41
N VAL A 180 -0.15 -4.55 18.12
CA VAL A 180 0.90 -3.68 18.67
C VAL A 180 1.56 -4.30 19.89
N SER A 181 0.80 -4.85 20.83
CA SER A 181 1.33 -5.38 22.10
C SER A 181 2.21 -6.60 21.92
N PHE A 182 1.95 -7.44 20.91
CA PHE A 182 2.73 -8.65 20.62
C PHE A 182 3.78 -8.44 19.53
N ASP A 183 4.03 -7.19 19.11
CA ASP A 183 5.00 -6.82 18.06
C ASP A 183 4.80 -7.69 16.82
N LEU A 184 3.55 -7.84 16.37
CA LEU A 184 3.22 -8.63 15.19
C LEU A 184 3.63 -7.94 13.89
N ASP A 185 4.04 -6.68 13.96
CA ASP A 185 4.52 -5.90 12.83
C ASP A 185 5.89 -6.41 12.36
N THR A 186 5.96 -6.97 11.15
CA THR A 186 7.23 -7.37 10.51
C THR A 186 8.14 -6.20 10.18
N SER A 187 7.61 -4.98 10.08
CA SER A 187 8.38 -3.77 9.76
C SER A 187 8.99 -3.09 10.98
N SER A 188 8.72 -3.61 12.18
CA SER A 188 9.32 -3.12 13.42
C SER A 188 10.84 -3.29 13.37
N PRO A 189 11.65 -2.21 13.50
CA PRO A 189 13.12 -2.26 13.44
C PRO A 189 13.75 -3.06 14.60
N ARG A 190 12.94 -3.57 15.52
CA ARG A 190 13.34 -4.43 16.64
C ARG A 190 13.48 -5.89 16.23
N LYS A 191 12.84 -6.30 15.14
CA LYS A 191 13.13 -7.58 14.51
C LYS A 191 14.33 -7.35 13.62
N GLU A 192 15.44 -7.99 13.95
CA GLU A 192 16.55 -8.12 13.02
C GLU A 192 15.97 -8.80 11.78
N THR A 193 15.61 -8.01 10.76
CA THR A 193 15.58 -8.52 9.41
C THR A 193 17.02 -8.93 9.16
N LEU A 194 17.33 -10.19 9.42
CA LEU A 194 18.57 -10.82 9.00
C LEU A 194 18.58 -10.63 7.49
N ILE A 195 19.21 -9.54 7.05
CA ILE A 195 19.55 -9.32 5.65
C ILE A 195 20.63 -10.37 5.42
N TYR A 196 20.19 -11.59 5.08
CA TYR A 196 21.06 -12.67 4.69
C TYR A 196 21.65 -12.29 3.34
N ASN A 197 22.74 -11.53 3.39
CA ASN A 197 23.43 -11.08 2.20
C ASN A 197 24.28 -12.25 1.69
N ARG A 198 23.67 -13.06 0.81
CA ARG A 198 24.35 -14.18 0.14
C ARG A 198 25.69 -13.79 -0.47
N SER A 199 25.80 -12.57 -0.99
CA SER A 199 27.05 -12.05 -1.57
C SER A 199 28.17 -11.97 -0.53
N LEU A 200 27.86 -11.50 0.70
CA LEU A 200 28.85 -11.42 1.78
C LEU A 200 29.25 -12.82 2.26
N VAL A 201 28.30 -13.76 2.35
CA VAL A 201 28.61 -15.15 2.72
C VAL A 201 29.51 -15.81 1.67
N GLU A 202 29.20 -15.64 0.39
CA GLU A 202 30.02 -16.15 -0.71
C GLU A 202 31.42 -15.51 -0.77
N GLU A 203 31.54 -14.21 -0.46
CA GLU A 203 32.84 -13.54 -0.36
C GLU A 203 33.66 -14.02 0.84
N VAL A 204 33.01 -14.24 1.99
CA VAL A 204 33.68 -14.79 3.19
C VAL A 204 34.12 -16.23 2.96
N ASP A 205 33.31 -17.07 2.30
CA ASP A 205 33.70 -18.44 1.96
C ASP A 205 34.87 -18.47 0.98
N LYS A 206 34.86 -17.60 -0.05
CA LYS A 206 36.00 -17.44 -0.97
C LYS A 206 37.26 -16.98 -0.24
N LEU A 207 37.12 -16.03 0.71
CA LEU A 207 38.25 -15.55 1.50
C LEU A 207 38.81 -16.66 2.39
N SER A 208 37.95 -17.44 3.04
CA SER A 208 38.36 -18.58 3.86
C SER A 208 39.14 -19.60 3.03
N HIS A 209 38.64 -19.94 1.84
CA HIS A 209 39.32 -20.88 0.94
C HIS A 209 40.69 -20.36 0.47
N ASN A 210 40.79 -19.06 0.15
CA ASN A 210 42.06 -18.45 -0.22
C ASN A 210 43.08 -18.45 0.94
N ILE A 211 42.62 -18.25 2.18
CA ILE A 211 43.46 -18.32 3.39
C ILE A 211 43.96 -19.74 3.60
N GLU A 212 43.10 -20.76 3.48
CA GLU A 212 43.49 -22.17 3.57
C GLU A 212 44.54 -22.53 2.51
N GLN A 213 44.34 -22.09 1.27
CA GLN A 213 45.28 -22.32 0.19
C GLN A 213 46.63 -21.62 0.43
N ALA A 214 46.61 -20.38 0.93
CA ALA A 214 47.82 -19.66 1.30
C ALA A 214 48.57 -20.32 2.47
N ALA A 215 47.85 -20.84 3.46
CA ALA A 215 48.43 -21.57 4.58
C ALA A 215 49.10 -22.87 4.13
N SER A 216 48.45 -23.63 3.25
CA SER A 216 49.02 -24.86 2.65
C SER A 216 50.26 -24.55 1.81
N ASN A 217 50.23 -23.51 0.97
CA ASN A 217 51.39 -23.09 0.19
C ASN A 217 52.57 -22.68 1.08
N ASN A 218 52.31 -22.02 2.21
CA ASN A 218 53.34 -21.66 3.18
C ASN A 218 53.95 -22.90 3.87
N GLN A 219 53.14 -23.91 4.20
CA GLN A 219 53.65 -25.18 4.73
C GLN A 219 54.58 -25.88 3.72
N ASN A 220 54.16 -25.97 2.45
CA ASN A 220 54.98 -26.56 1.39
C ASN A 220 56.32 -25.80 1.22
N PHE A 221 56.29 -24.47 1.29
CA PHE A 221 57.50 -23.65 1.24
C PHE A 221 58.44 -23.92 2.43
N GLN A 222 57.89 -24.05 3.64
CA GLN A 222 58.68 -24.40 4.83
C GLN A 222 59.28 -25.81 4.74
N GLU A 223 58.58 -26.77 4.16
CA GLU A 223 59.10 -28.13 3.94
C GLU A 223 60.26 -28.12 2.93
N ALA A 224 60.09 -27.45 1.80
CA ALA A 224 61.16 -27.28 0.81
C ALA A 224 62.41 -26.60 1.42
N GLN A 225 62.21 -25.61 2.30
CA GLN A 225 63.31 -24.96 3.01
C GLN A 225 64.05 -25.93 3.95
N ARG A 226 63.34 -26.84 4.63
CA ARG A 226 63.97 -27.86 5.49
C ARG A 226 64.75 -28.88 4.66
N GLU A 227 64.20 -29.37 3.55
CA GLU A 227 64.88 -30.31 2.67
C GLU A 227 66.17 -29.71 2.09
N TRP A 228 66.11 -28.44 1.68
CA TRP A 228 67.28 -27.71 1.21
C TRP A 228 68.35 -27.61 2.30
N LEU A 229 67.96 -27.28 3.53
CA LEU A 229 68.88 -27.20 4.67
C LEU A 229 69.51 -28.57 5.01
N GLN A 230 68.72 -29.65 4.93
CA GLN A 230 69.23 -31.02 5.12
C GLN A 230 70.24 -31.39 4.04
N THR A 231 69.95 -31.05 2.78
CA THR A 231 70.85 -31.30 1.66
C THR A 231 72.18 -30.54 1.85
N GLN A 232 72.14 -29.27 2.25
CA GLN A 232 73.35 -28.52 2.56
C GLN A 232 74.18 -29.15 3.68
N ASN A 233 73.53 -29.60 4.76
CA ASN A 233 74.22 -30.27 5.86
C ASN A 233 74.86 -31.59 5.43
N GLN A 234 74.21 -32.37 4.56
CA GLN A 234 74.77 -33.60 4.01
C GLN A 234 76.00 -33.34 3.14
N VAL A 235 75.93 -32.34 2.26
CA VAL A 235 77.07 -31.92 1.42
C VAL A 235 78.24 -31.47 2.29
N LEU A 236 77.98 -30.66 3.32
CA LEU A 236 79.00 -30.19 4.25
C LEU A 236 79.67 -31.35 5.00
N HIS A 237 78.88 -32.33 5.44
CA HIS A 237 79.39 -33.53 6.11
C HIS A 237 80.24 -34.37 5.15
N HIS A 238 79.82 -34.53 3.90
CA HIS A 238 80.59 -35.27 2.90
C HIS A 238 81.92 -34.57 2.56
N LEU A 239 81.92 -33.25 2.41
CA LEU A 239 83.13 -32.44 2.23
C LEU A 239 84.08 -32.57 3.42
N HIS A 240 83.56 -32.54 4.64
CA HIS A 240 84.36 -32.72 5.85
C HIS A 240 85.01 -34.12 5.90
N GLN A 241 84.26 -35.16 5.51
CA GLN A 241 84.76 -36.53 5.46
C GLN A 241 85.84 -36.72 4.38
N MET A 242 85.66 -36.10 3.20
CA MET A 242 86.66 -36.07 2.12
C MET A 242 87.95 -35.38 2.58
N LEU A 243 87.85 -34.26 3.31
CA LEU A 243 88.99 -33.55 3.87
C LEU A 243 89.76 -34.38 4.92
N GLN A 244 89.06 -35.22 5.69
CA GLN A 244 89.71 -36.11 6.66
C GLN A 244 90.44 -37.30 6.01
N GLN A 245 89.98 -37.77 4.84
CA GLN A 245 90.59 -38.92 4.14
C GLN A 245 91.81 -38.57 3.28
N HIS A 246 92.00 -37.30 2.93
CA HIS A 246 93.13 -36.83 2.12
C HIS A 246 93.98 -35.79 2.88
N PRO A 247 95.10 -36.19 3.53
CA PRO A 247 95.92 -35.27 4.33
C PRO A 247 96.77 -34.30 3.50
N ASN A 248 96.73 -34.36 2.17
CA ASN A 248 97.53 -33.50 1.30
C ASN A 248 96.66 -32.39 0.68
N GLN A 249 96.55 -31.27 1.40
CA GLN A 249 95.66 -30.14 1.06
C GLN A 249 95.92 -29.51 -0.33
N GLU A 250 97.12 -29.67 -0.91
CA GLU A 250 97.44 -29.12 -2.24
C GLU A 250 96.73 -29.81 -3.42
N GLU A 251 96.38 -31.10 -3.29
CA GLU A 251 95.78 -31.87 -4.39
C GLU A 251 94.27 -31.60 -4.53
N LEU A 252 93.60 -31.37 -3.39
CA LEU A 252 92.18 -30.99 -3.33
C LEU A 252 91.93 -29.60 -3.93
N LEU A 253 92.83 -28.64 -3.70
CA LEU A 253 92.73 -27.29 -4.27
C LEU A 253 92.90 -27.28 -5.80
N LYS A 254 93.69 -28.21 -6.35
CA LYS A 254 93.81 -28.40 -7.81
C LYS A 254 92.55 -29.04 -8.42
N MET A 255 91.90 -29.96 -7.72
CA MET A 255 90.66 -30.59 -8.19
C MET A 255 89.47 -29.62 -8.21
N VAL A 256 89.30 -28.79 -7.17
CA VAL A 256 88.20 -27.80 -7.11
C VAL A 256 88.37 -26.71 -8.18
N ASN A 257 89.60 -26.22 -8.40
CA ASN A 257 89.86 -25.24 -9.46
C ASN A 257 89.64 -25.81 -10.88
N HIS A 258 89.80 -27.13 -11.06
CA HIS A 258 89.54 -27.76 -12.36
C HIS A 258 88.04 -27.96 -12.64
N GLN A 259 87.21 -28.08 -11.60
CA GLN A 259 85.75 -28.15 -11.72
C GLN A 259 85.14 -26.79 -12.07
N ASN A 260 85.55 -25.70 -11.41
CA ASN A 260 85.06 -24.35 -11.73
C ASN A 260 85.42 -23.92 -13.17
N ALA A 261 86.60 -24.30 -13.67
CA ALA A 261 87.00 -24.03 -15.05
C ALA A 261 86.17 -24.80 -16.10
N LYS A 262 85.43 -25.84 -15.70
CA LYS A 262 84.58 -26.65 -16.58
C LYS A 262 83.13 -26.16 -16.60
N GLU A 263 82.63 -25.55 -15.53
CA GLU A 263 81.30 -24.93 -15.49
C GLU A 263 81.23 -23.62 -16.28
N ASP A 264 82.31 -22.82 -16.29
CA ASP A 264 82.39 -21.59 -17.09
C ASP A 264 82.38 -21.86 -18.62
N LEU A 265 82.72 -23.07 -19.06
CA LEU A 265 82.64 -23.47 -20.48
C LEU A 265 81.24 -23.92 -20.92
N ASN A 266 80.40 -24.39 -19.98
CA ASN A 266 79.04 -24.83 -20.30
C ASN A 266 78.00 -23.69 -20.25
N ASN A 267 78.28 -22.60 -19.52
CA ASN A 267 77.37 -21.45 -19.44
C ASN A 267 77.45 -20.50 -20.66
N VAL A 268 78.37 -20.72 -21.61
CA VAL A 268 78.49 -19.92 -22.84
C VAL A 268 77.57 -20.41 -23.98
N GLU A 269 76.95 -21.60 -23.88
CA GLU A 269 76.15 -22.20 -24.96
C GLU A 269 74.62 -22.10 -24.77
N GLN A 270 74.14 -21.34 -23.79
CA GLN A 270 72.70 -21.14 -23.53
C GLN A 270 72.28 -19.68 -23.34
N GLU A 271 72.74 -18.77 -24.21
CA GLU A 271 72.00 -17.53 -24.48
C GLU A 271 71.55 -17.52 -25.94
N LYS A 272 70.33 -18.00 -26.18
CA LYS A 272 69.61 -17.79 -27.45
C LYS A 272 68.34 -16.98 -27.16
N PRO A 273 68.14 -15.82 -27.81
CA PRO A 273 67.04 -14.92 -27.50
C PRO A 273 65.75 -15.41 -28.14
N THR A 274 64.66 -15.44 -27.37
CA THR A 274 63.31 -15.58 -27.94
C THR A 274 62.46 -14.38 -27.52
N THR A 275 62.40 -13.43 -28.44
CA THR A 275 61.45 -12.32 -28.50
C THR A 275 60.14 -12.80 -29.15
N ALA A 276 59.04 -12.09 -28.86
CA ALA A 276 57.68 -12.14 -29.46
C ALA A 276 56.65 -12.92 -28.63
N ALA A 277 55.38 -12.52 -28.47
CA ALA A 277 54.60 -11.33 -28.81
C ALA A 277 53.26 -11.44 -28.04
N ALA A 278 52.75 -10.36 -27.48
CA ALA A 278 51.49 -9.68 -27.81
C ALA A 278 50.16 -10.47 -27.73
N THR A 279 49.14 -9.73 -27.25
CA THR A 279 47.67 -9.94 -27.35
C THR A 279 47.10 -11.05 -26.45
N LYS A 280 46.23 -10.77 -25.48
CA LYS A 280 44.99 -9.96 -25.49
C LYS A 280 44.62 -9.50 -24.09
#